data_AF-A0A231RMC9-F1
#
_entry.id   AF-A0A231RMC9-F1
#
_cell.length_a   1.000
_cell.length_b   1.000
_cell.length_c   1.000
_cell.angle_alpha   90.00
_cell.angle_beta   90.00
_cell.angle_gamma   90.00
#
_symmetry.space_group_name_H-M   'P 1'
#
loop_
_entity.id
_entity.type
_entity.pdbx_description
1 polymer ?
#
loop_
_entity_poly.entity_id
_entity_poly.type
_entity_poly.pdbx_seq_one_letter_code
_entity_poly.pdbx_strand_id
1 'polypeptide(L)'
;MSLNACNRVALGDPQLTGRVVATEGSRILVVGGITREEAGESVESILSSGKFKEVYWVKVRNSKRYKAGDQVKVWFHVSNDSYPAQTEADKIIMYEKLADYDLKVQQTKEHLQQKIGMNTHLSSEKDDTLSASLAGVVFSYFNSFSKEGIGCIL
;
A
#
# COMPACT_ATOMS: atom_id res chain seq x y z
N MET A 1 -16.50 -37.36 -9.76
CA MET A 1 -15.37 -36.43 -9.58
C MET A 1 -15.87 -35.04 -9.95
N SER A 2 -16.45 -34.33 -8.98
CA SER A 2 -15.82 -33.23 -8.24
C SER A 2 -15.28 -32.12 -9.15
N LEU A 3 -16.12 -31.12 -9.41
CA LEU A 3 -15.67 -29.77 -9.74
C LEU A 3 -15.79 -28.95 -8.46
N ASN A 4 -14.64 -28.71 -7.83
CA ASN A 4 -14.51 -27.84 -6.66
C ASN A 4 -14.91 -26.41 -7.07
N ALA A 5 -16.18 -26.06 -6.87
CA ALA A 5 -16.60 -24.67 -6.84
C ALA A 5 -15.85 -24.01 -5.69
N CYS A 6 -14.90 -23.13 -6.00
CA CYS A 6 -14.33 -22.22 -5.03
C CYS A 6 -15.48 -21.44 -4.38
N ASN A 7 -15.83 -21.83 -3.16
CA ASN A 7 -16.80 -21.15 -2.34
C ASN A 7 -16.18 -19.82 -1.88
N ARG A 8 -16.10 -18.84 -2.78
CA ARG A 8 -15.84 -17.45 -2.40
C ARG A 8 -17.11 -16.97 -1.72
N VAL A 9 -17.17 -17.11 -0.40
CA VAL A 9 -18.12 -16.37 0.42
C VAL A 9 -17.89 -14.90 0.09
N ALA A 10 -18.76 -14.33 -0.74
CA ALA A 10 -18.79 -12.90 -1.01
C ALA A 10 -19.27 -12.23 0.28
N LEU A 11 -18.35 -12.10 1.24
CA LEU A 11 -18.46 -11.09 2.29
C LEU A 11 -18.61 -9.78 1.52
N GLY A 12 -19.73 -9.09 1.71
CA GLY A 12 -20.12 -7.88 0.98
C GLY A 12 -19.11 -6.74 1.16
N ASP A 13 -19.55 -5.49 1.06
CA ASP A 13 -18.62 -4.38 1.27
C ASP A 13 -18.11 -4.33 2.73
N PRO A 14 -16.85 -3.91 2.94
CA PRO A 14 -16.32 -3.73 4.29
C PRO A 14 -17.11 -2.66 5.03
N GLN A 15 -17.49 -2.94 6.27
CA GLN A 15 -18.21 -1.99 7.13
C GLN A 15 -17.29 -0.88 7.65
N LEU A 16 -15.98 -1.14 7.76
CA LEU A 16 -15.01 -0.13 8.20
C LEU A 16 -13.75 -0.19 7.33
N THR A 17 -13.30 0.99 6.91
CA THR A 17 -12.04 1.18 6.21
C THR A 17 -11.25 2.28 6.90
N GLY A 18 -10.08 1.95 7.44
CA GLY A 18 -9.35 2.88 8.30
C GLY A 18 -7.89 2.49 8.51
N ARG A 19 -7.24 3.15 9.46
CA ARG A 19 -5.88 2.78 9.90
C ARG A 19 -5.87 2.32 11.34
N VAL A 20 -4.95 1.42 11.64
CA VAL A 20 -4.67 0.95 12.99
C VAL A 20 -3.92 2.05 13.73
N VAL A 21 -4.37 2.38 14.94
CA VAL A 21 -3.75 3.39 15.81
C VAL A 21 -3.04 2.71 16.98
N ALA A 22 -3.68 1.71 17.58
CA ALA A 22 -3.13 0.98 18.71
C ALA A 22 -3.51 -0.50 18.66
N THR A 23 -2.72 -1.31 19.35
CA THR A 23 -3.00 -2.73 19.56
C THR A 23 -3.00 -3.01 21.06
N GLU A 24 -4.06 -3.66 21.54
CA GLU A 24 -4.24 -3.97 22.95
C GLU A 24 -4.76 -5.40 23.10
N GLY A 25 -3.94 -6.29 23.68
CA GLY A 25 -4.32 -7.69 23.88
C GLY A 25 -4.75 -8.36 22.57
N SER A 26 -6.03 -8.74 22.46
CA SER A 26 -6.64 -9.36 21.27
C SER A 26 -7.44 -8.38 20.40
N ARG A 27 -7.22 -7.07 20.57
CA ARG A 27 -7.97 -6.02 19.88
C ARG A 27 -7.02 -5.02 19.23
N ILE A 28 -7.53 -4.36 18.21
CA ILE A 28 -6.86 -3.25 17.53
C ILE A 28 -7.81 -2.06 17.47
N LEU A 29 -7.29 -0.86 17.62
CA LEU A 29 -8.05 0.38 17.45
C LEU A 29 -7.94 0.81 15.99
N VAL A 30 -9.06 0.81 15.27
CA VAL A 30 -9.13 1.23 13.87
C VAL A 30 -9.93 2.52 13.79
N VAL A 31 -9.34 3.52 13.13
CA VAL A 31 -9.97 4.83 12.91
C VAL A 31 -10.20 5.05 11.42
N GLY A 32 -11.45 5.34 11.05
CA GLY A 32 -11.85 5.70 9.70
C GLY A 32 -11.46 7.14 9.37
N GLY A 33 -11.02 7.37 8.13
CA GLY A 33 -10.68 8.71 7.63
C GLY A 33 -9.39 9.33 8.19
N ILE A 34 -8.61 8.60 9.00
CA ILE A 34 -7.34 9.08 9.57
C ILE A 34 -6.18 8.98 8.57
N THR A 35 -5.30 9.97 8.56
CA THR A 35 -4.04 9.95 7.81
C THR A 35 -3.00 9.05 8.48
N ARG A 36 -1.89 8.77 7.79
CA ARG A 36 -0.82 7.93 8.36
C ARG A 36 -0.11 8.67 9.50
N GLU A 37 0.06 9.96 9.34
CA GLU A 37 0.72 10.87 10.27
C GLU A 37 -0.10 10.97 11.57
N GLU A 38 -1.41 11.21 11.45
CA GLU A 38 -2.33 11.24 12.59
C GLU A 38 -2.43 9.88 13.29
N ALA A 39 -2.34 8.76 12.56
CA ALA A 39 -2.32 7.42 13.16
C ALA A 39 -1.07 7.15 14.03
N GLY A 40 -0.05 8.00 13.94
CA GLY A 40 1.13 7.99 14.82
C GLY A 40 0.96 8.81 16.11
N GLU A 41 -0.14 9.57 16.25
CA GLU A 41 -0.44 10.29 17.48
C GLU A 41 -0.84 9.35 18.63
N SER A 42 -0.87 9.89 19.85
CA SER A 42 -1.38 9.15 21.00
C SER A 42 -2.87 8.85 20.85
N VAL A 43 -3.30 7.69 21.35
CA VAL A 43 -4.72 7.30 21.37
C VAL A 43 -5.57 8.36 22.06
N GLU A 44 -5.09 8.92 23.18
CA GLU A 44 -5.80 9.96 23.93
C GLU A 44 -6.03 11.23 23.10
N SER A 45 -5.03 11.67 22.31
CA SER A 45 -5.16 12.82 21.39
C SER A 45 -6.27 12.57 20.37
N ILE A 46 -6.25 11.39 19.74
CA ILE A 46 -7.20 11.01 18.70
C ILE A 46 -8.62 10.96 19.26
N LEU A 47 -8.82 10.31 20.41
CA LEU A 47 -10.14 10.18 21.05
C LEU A 47 -10.67 11.52 21.57
N SER A 48 -9.80 12.36 22.13
CA SER A 48 -10.20 13.66 22.69
C SER A 48 -10.46 14.71 21.60
N SER A 49 -9.91 14.50 20.40
CA SER A 49 -10.06 15.45 19.29
C SER A 49 -11.51 15.61 18.81
N GLY A 50 -12.34 14.58 18.98
CA GLY A 50 -13.71 14.53 18.45
C GLY A 50 -13.80 14.62 16.91
N LYS A 51 -12.66 14.60 16.21
CA LYS A 51 -12.59 14.75 14.75
C LYS A 51 -13.10 13.52 14.01
N PHE A 52 -12.87 12.34 14.60
CA PHE A 52 -13.15 11.06 13.97
C PHE A 52 -14.44 10.45 14.51
N LYS A 53 -15.39 10.22 13.60
CA LYS A 53 -16.68 9.58 13.93
C LYS A 53 -16.58 8.05 13.93
N GLU A 54 -15.73 7.50 13.07
CA GLU A 54 -15.55 6.06 12.93
C GLU A 54 -14.34 5.61 13.75
N VAL A 55 -14.56 5.23 15.01
CA VAL A 55 -13.50 4.77 15.91
C VAL A 55 -13.92 3.46 16.55
N TYR A 56 -13.20 2.38 16.25
CA TYR A 56 -13.58 1.03 16.62
C TYR A 56 -12.46 0.26 17.29
N TRP A 57 -12.73 -0.29 18.47
CA TRP A 57 -12.00 -1.42 19.02
C TRP A 57 -12.47 -2.70 18.34
N VAL A 58 -11.64 -3.22 17.46
CA VAL A 58 -11.91 -4.41 16.66
C VAL A 58 -11.19 -5.60 17.30
N LYS A 59 -11.95 -6.59 17.77
CA LYS A 59 -11.40 -7.86 18.25
C LYS A 59 -10.95 -8.71 17.05
N VAL A 60 -9.71 -9.19 17.12
CA VAL A 60 -9.05 -9.96 16.07
C VAL A 60 -8.36 -11.19 16.65
N ARG A 61 -8.18 -12.23 15.83
CA ARG A 61 -7.52 -13.48 16.27
C ARG A 61 -6.04 -13.29 16.63
N ASN A 62 -5.34 -12.41 15.92
CA ASN A 62 -3.93 -12.12 16.16
C ASN A 62 -3.62 -10.64 15.90
N SER A 63 -3.73 -9.85 16.96
CA SER A 63 -3.47 -8.39 16.97
C SER A 63 -2.02 -8.04 16.65
N LYS A 64 -1.06 -8.92 16.98
CA LYS A 64 0.39 -8.68 16.78
C LYS A 64 0.79 -8.56 15.31
N ARG A 65 -0.10 -8.95 14.38
CA ARG A 65 0.12 -8.80 12.94
C ARG A 65 -0.08 -7.38 12.44
N TYR A 66 -0.66 -6.51 13.26
CA TYR A 66 -1.00 -5.13 12.90
C TYR A 66 -0.11 -4.16 13.67
N LYS A 67 0.24 -3.05 13.02
CA LYS A 67 1.04 -1.96 13.57
C LYS A 67 0.30 -0.64 13.38
N ALA A 68 0.64 0.34 14.21
CA ALA A 68 0.14 1.70 14.04
C ALA A 68 0.48 2.22 12.63
N GLY A 69 -0.50 2.84 11.98
CA GLY A 69 -0.43 3.33 10.60
C GLY A 69 -0.89 2.32 9.53
N ASP A 70 -1.00 1.02 9.85
CA ASP A 70 -1.44 0.00 8.89
C ASP A 70 -2.86 0.27 8.43
N GLN A 71 -3.07 0.25 7.11
CA GLN A 71 -4.37 0.48 6.52
C GLN A 71 -5.14 -0.84 6.37
N VAL A 72 -6.37 -0.88 6.87
CA VAL A 72 -7.17 -2.10 7.00
C VAL A 72 -8.61 -1.91 6.52
N LYS A 73 -9.17 -2.98 5.96
CA LYS A 73 -10.61 -3.16 5.73
C LYS A 73 -11.12 -4.19 6.73
N VAL A 74 -12.20 -3.87 7.41
CA VAL A 74 -12.82 -4.72 8.43
C VAL A 74 -14.24 -5.05 8.00
N TRP A 75 -14.56 -6.34 8.04
CA TRP A 75 -15.91 -6.84 7.88
C TRP A 75 -16.41 -7.30 9.25
N PHE A 76 -17.58 -6.82 9.64
CA PHE A 76 -18.26 -7.21 10.87
C PHE A 76 -19.76 -7.07 10.73
N HIS A 77 -20.53 -7.87 11.46
CA HIS A 77 -21.99 -7.83 11.43
C HIS A 77 -22.62 -6.87 12.44
N VAL A 78 -22.01 -6.73 13.62
CA VAL A 78 -22.59 -5.97 14.75
C VAL A 78 -21.50 -5.14 15.42
N SER A 79 -21.83 -3.89 15.74
CA SER A 79 -21.06 -3.05 16.67
C SER A 79 -21.96 -2.59 17.81
N ASN A 80 -21.36 -2.29 18.96
CA ASN A 80 -22.09 -1.60 20.02
C ASN A 80 -22.23 -0.09 19.72
N ASP A 81 -23.07 0.58 20.49
CA ASP A 81 -23.31 2.03 20.39
C ASP A 81 -22.47 2.82 21.43
N SER A 82 -21.18 2.46 21.56
CA SER A 82 -20.24 3.18 22.44
C SER A 82 -19.25 4.01 21.62
N TYR A 83 -18.53 4.92 22.28
CA TYR A 83 -17.40 5.64 21.69
C TYR A 83 -16.14 5.44 22.53
N PRO A 84 -15.07 4.79 22.02
CA PRO A 84 -15.04 4.02 20.77
C PRO A 84 -16.07 2.90 20.70
N ALA A 85 -16.54 2.59 19.49
CA ALA A 85 -17.37 1.43 19.26
C ALA A 85 -16.54 0.15 19.41
N GLN A 86 -17.17 -0.96 19.74
CA GLN A 86 -16.54 -2.27 19.90
C GLN A 86 -17.22 -3.26 18.96
N THR A 87 -16.41 -4.06 18.29
CA THR A 87 -16.89 -5.07 17.36
C THR A 87 -15.91 -6.25 17.27
N GLU A 88 -16.35 -7.36 16.67
CA GLU A 88 -15.52 -8.52 16.36
C GLU A 88 -15.41 -8.66 14.84
N ALA A 89 -14.19 -8.75 14.34
CA ALA A 89 -13.97 -8.87 12.90
C ALA A 89 -14.27 -10.29 12.42
N ASP A 90 -15.22 -10.42 11.51
CA ASP A 90 -15.43 -11.64 10.72
C ASP A 90 -14.28 -11.82 9.73
N LYS A 91 -13.82 -10.70 9.15
CA LYS A 91 -12.66 -10.65 8.28
C LYS A 91 -11.97 -9.31 8.42
N ILE A 92 -10.64 -9.35 8.32
CA ILE A 92 -9.82 -8.15 8.27
C ILE A 92 -8.70 -8.37 7.26
N ILE A 93 -8.52 -7.39 6.37
CA ILE A 93 -7.47 -7.38 5.35
C ILE A 93 -6.66 -6.11 5.50
N MET A 94 -5.34 -6.25 5.62
CA MET A 94 -4.41 -5.14 5.48
C MET A 94 -4.17 -4.88 4.00
N TYR A 95 -4.24 -3.61 3.59
CA TYR A 95 -3.99 -3.22 2.20
C TYR A 95 -3.23 -1.90 2.20
N GLU A 96 -1.98 -1.92 1.76
CA GLU A 96 -1.21 -0.71 1.61
C GLU A 96 -1.59 -0.07 0.27
N LYS A 97 -2.12 1.16 0.30
CA LYS A 97 -2.35 1.90 -0.94
C LYS A 97 -0.96 2.25 -1.48
N LEU A 98 -0.54 1.60 -2.57
CA LEU A 98 0.76 1.78 -3.26
C LEU A 98 1.05 3.23 -3.73
N ALA A 99 0.17 4.20 -3.43
CA ALA A 99 0.28 5.59 -3.84
C ALA A 99 1.53 6.30 -3.29
N ASP A 100 2.06 5.89 -2.14
CA ASP A 100 3.29 6.47 -1.57
C ASP A 100 4.57 5.93 -2.22
N TYR A 101 4.50 4.76 -2.87
CA TYR A 101 5.65 4.14 -3.52
C TYR A 101 5.99 4.88 -4.83
N ASP A 102 4.97 5.24 -5.62
CA ASP A 102 5.17 5.96 -6.88
C ASP A 102 5.76 7.36 -6.65
N LEU A 103 5.36 8.07 -5.59
CA LEU A 103 5.89 9.40 -5.29
C LEU A 103 7.38 9.36 -4.90
N LYS A 104 7.78 8.38 -4.08
CA LYS A 104 9.20 8.17 -3.72
C LYS A 104 10.04 7.74 -4.92
N VAL A 105 9.48 6.93 -5.82
CA VAL A 105 10.15 6.53 -7.06
C VAL A 105 10.35 7.73 -7.99
N GLN A 106 9.38 8.64 -8.12
CA GLN A 106 9.54 9.84 -8.95
C GLN A 106 10.57 10.82 -8.38
N GLN A 107 10.52 11.12 -7.08
CA GLN A 107 11.49 12.00 -6.42
C GLN A 107 12.92 11.46 -6.50
N THR A 108 13.09 10.14 -6.38
CA THR A 108 14.41 9.50 -6.52
C THR A 108 14.94 9.57 -7.95
N LYS A 109 14.07 9.46 -8.96
CA LYS A 109 14.44 9.62 -10.37
C LYS A 109 14.91 11.04 -10.67
N GLU A 110 14.21 12.06 -10.19
CA GLU A 110 14.60 13.47 -10.37
C GLU A 110 15.94 13.79 -9.71
N HIS A 111 16.17 13.30 -8.49
CA HIS A 111 17.43 13.48 -7.79
C HIS A 111 18.61 12.82 -8.52
N LEU A 112 18.42 11.62 -9.09
CA LEU A 112 19.45 10.95 -9.89
C LEU A 112 19.70 11.67 -11.23
N GLN A 113 18.66 12.18 -11.89
CA GLN A 113 18.80 12.93 -13.14
C GLN A 113 19.57 14.25 -12.92
N GLN A 114 19.32 14.97 -11.83
CA GLN A 114 20.09 16.16 -11.47
C GLN A 114 21.57 15.83 -11.17
N LYS A 115 21.81 14.72 -10.46
CA LYS A 115 23.17 14.28 -10.13
C LYS A 115 23.97 13.83 -11.36
N ILE A 116 23.30 13.24 -12.36
CA ILE A 116 23.91 12.85 -13.64
C ILE A 116 24.12 14.09 -14.53
N GLY A 117 23.15 15.02 -14.57
CA GLY A 117 23.23 16.26 -15.35
C GLY A 117 24.29 17.26 -14.86
N MET A 118 24.70 17.19 -13.60
CA MET A 118 25.84 17.98 -13.08
C MET A 118 27.21 17.38 -13.42
N ASN A 119 27.29 16.12 -13.85
CA ASN A 119 28.55 15.45 -14.18
C ASN A 119 28.93 15.52 -15.67
N THR A 120 28.07 16.08 -16.52
CA THR A 120 28.35 16.28 -17.96
C THR A 120 28.89 17.67 -18.29
N HIS A 121 29.12 18.54 -17.31
CA HIS A 121 29.65 19.89 -17.52
C HIS A 121 31.12 20.08 -17.04
N LEU A 122 31.87 18.98 -16.89
CA LEU A 122 33.33 18.99 -16.82
C LEU A 122 33.91 17.98 -17.82
N SER A 123 33.83 18.31 -19.10
CA SER A 123 34.78 17.90 -20.16
C SER A 123 34.46 18.74 -21.40
N SER A 124 34.73 20.04 -21.27
CA SER A 124 35.19 20.81 -22.43
C SER A 124 36.63 20.35 -22.66
N GLU A 125 36.93 19.77 -23.82
CA GLU A 125 37.94 20.30 -24.75
C GLU A 125 38.25 19.26 -25.85
N LYS A 126 37.95 19.66 -27.11
CA LYS A 126 38.52 19.23 -28.40
C LYS A 126 38.69 17.72 -28.68
N ASP A 127 37.98 17.24 -29.69
CA ASP A 127 38.60 17.00 -31.00
C ASP A 127 37.54 16.50 -32.00
N ASP A 128 37.50 17.18 -33.14
CA ASP A 128 36.82 16.71 -34.33
C ASP A 128 37.47 15.39 -34.78
N THR A 129 36.63 14.46 -35.24
CA THR A 129 36.86 13.42 -36.28
C THR A 129 36.43 12.01 -35.81
N LEU A 130 35.77 11.30 -36.73
CA LEU A 130 35.35 9.88 -36.72
C LEU A 130 33.89 9.68 -36.26
N SER A 131 32.90 9.83 -37.15
CA SER A 131 32.52 8.87 -38.20
C SER A 131 32.18 7.47 -37.65
N ALA A 132 30.87 7.20 -37.63
CA ALA A 132 30.27 5.87 -37.84
C ALA A 132 30.68 4.71 -36.90
N SER A 133 30.19 4.73 -35.67
CA SER A 133 29.83 3.49 -34.94
C SER A 133 29.19 3.83 -33.60
N LEU A 134 27.86 4.00 -33.55
CA LEU A 134 27.07 3.89 -32.31
C LEU A 134 25.54 3.94 -32.52
N ALA A 135 25.06 3.79 -33.76
CA ALA A 135 23.64 3.57 -34.04
C ALA A 135 23.19 2.10 -33.78
N GLY A 136 24.10 1.21 -33.33
CA GLY A 136 23.87 -0.23 -33.23
C GLY A 136 23.51 -0.78 -31.84
N VAL A 137 23.51 0.02 -30.77
CA VAL A 137 23.37 -0.52 -29.39
C VAL A 137 22.03 -0.17 -28.73
N VAL A 138 21.21 0.70 -29.33
CA VAL A 138 19.96 1.19 -28.69
C VAL A 138 18.71 0.33 -29.02
N PHE A 139 18.81 -0.69 -29.87
CA PHE A 139 17.61 -1.40 -30.37
C PHE A 139 17.32 -2.79 -29.76
N SER A 140 18.10 -3.28 -28.79
CA SER A 140 18.02 -4.69 -28.35
C SER A 140 17.42 -4.97 -26.95
N TYR A 141 16.85 -3.98 -26.24
CA TYR A 141 16.29 -4.24 -24.89
C TYR A 141 14.78 -4.01 -24.71
N PHE A 142 14.02 -3.65 -25.76
CA PHE A 142 12.60 -3.29 -25.62
C PHE A 142 11.60 -4.32 -26.18
N ASN A 143 11.98 -5.57 -26.43
CA ASN A 143 11.07 -6.54 -27.04
C ASN A 143 11.16 -7.96 -26.45
N SER A 144 11.11 -8.07 -25.12
CA SER A 144 10.90 -9.36 -24.46
C SER A 144 10.20 -9.16 -23.13
N PHE A 145 8.87 -9.07 -23.16
CA PHE A 145 7.94 -9.62 -22.15
C PHE A 145 6.49 -9.32 -22.60
N SER A 146 6.12 -9.84 -23.76
CA SER A 146 4.72 -9.97 -24.17
C SER A 146 4.58 -11.26 -24.96
N LYS A 147 3.70 -12.15 -24.48
CA LYS A 147 3.31 -13.48 -24.98
C LYS A 147 4.14 -14.66 -24.48
N GLU A 148 3.56 -15.36 -23.51
CA GLU A 148 3.50 -16.82 -23.34
C GLU A 148 2.66 -17.06 -22.05
N GLY A 149 1.60 -17.88 -22.00
CA GLY A 149 1.02 -18.75 -22.99
C GLY A 149 -0.40 -19.16 -22.59
N ILE A 150 -1.22 -19.34 -23.62
CA ILE A 150 -2.39 -20.23 -23.62
C ILE A 150 -1.82 -21.65 -23.76
N GLY A 151 -2.25 -22.58 -22.90
CA GLY A 151 -1.87 -23.98 -22.98
C GLY A 151 -2.90 -24.87 -22.31
N CYS A 152 -3.87 -25.34 -23.09
CA CYS A 152 -4.75 -26.47 -22.75
C CYS A 152 -4.00 -27.79 -22.97
N ILE A 153 -3.90 -28.63 -21.92
CA ILE A 153 -3.70 -30.10 -21.91
C ILE A 153 -4.12 -30.52 -20.48
N LEU A 154 -5.00 -31.46 -20.13
CA LEU A 154 -5.65 -32.63 -20.73
C LEU A 154 -7.01 -32.84 -20.03
#